data_AF-A0A5C3KEJ1-F1
#
_entry.id   AF-A0A5C3KEJ1-F1
#
_cell.length_a   1.000
_cell.length_b   1.000
_cell.length_c   1.000
_cell.angle_alpha   90.00
_cell.angle_beta   90.00
_cell.angle_gamma   90.00
#
_symmetry.space_group_name_H-M   'P 1'
#
loop_
_entity.id
_entity.type
_entity.pdbx_description
1 polymer ?
#
loop_
_entity_poly.entity_id
_entity_poly.type
_entity_poly.pdbx_seq_one_letter_code
_entity_poly.pdbx_strand_id
1 'polypeptide(L)'
;FTRHTEPFKTARVERILREIRLGEDLTKEEQEDVQKLVAEFADCFALSLGEVNAVPGAVHELKIPEGTAFSTKAGQRKMSPTQRQFLDKKLDEMLEAGIIRPIHPSDVKCAAPIVLAPK
;
A
#
# COMPACT_ATOMS: atom_id res chain seq x y z
N PHE A 1 -5.81 13.01 -11.66
CA PHE A 1 -4.51 12.59 -12.19
C PHE A 1 -3.89 11.62 -11.21
N THR A 2 -3.41 10.50 -11.72
CA THR A 2 -2.77 9.42 -10.96
C THR A 2 -1.55 8.95 -11.73
N ARG A 3 -0.76 8.07 -11.12
CA ARG A 3 0.31 7.34 -11.81
C ARG A 3 -0.17 6.73 -13.14
N HIS A 4 -1.39 6.19 -13.16
CA HIS A 4 -1.94 5.44 -14.30
C HIS A 4 -2.55 6.30 -15.41
N THR A 5 -2.78 7.59 -15.15
CA THR A 5 -3.51 8.47 -16.09
C THR A 5 -2.64 9.62 -16.61
N GLU A 6 -2.04 10.39 -15.72
CA GLU A 6 -1.20 11.55 -16.06
C GLU A 6 -0.02 11.62 -15.08
N PRO A 7 0.96 10.70 -15.16
CA PRO A 7 2.04 10.59 -14.18
C PRO A 7 2.94 11.82 -14.09
N PHE A 8 3.13 12.54 -15.20
CA PHE A 8 4.00 13.72 -15.29
C PHE A 8 3.26 15.06 -15.19
N LYS A 9 1.99 15.06 -14.78
CA LYS A 9 1.25 16.30 -14.58
C LYS A 9 1.94 17.15 -13.51
N THR A 10 2.16 18.43 -13.76
CA THR A 10 2.89 19.34 -12.86
C THR A 10 2.39 19.26 -11.41
N ALA A 11 1.07 19.32 -11.19
CA ALA A 11 0.48 19.21 -9.86
C ALA A 11 0.76 17.87 -9.15
N ARG A 12 1.01 16.80 -9.90
CA ARG A 12 1.41 15.49 -9.35
C ARG A 12 2.88 15.48 -8.95
N VAL A 13 3.74 15.95 -9.85
CA VAL A 13 5.18 16.03 -9.63
C VAL A 13 5.46 16.89 -8.40
N GLU A 14 4.82 18.06 -8.29
CA GLU A 14 4.90 18.92 -7.11
C GLU A 14 4.47 18.20 -5.83
N ARG A 15 3.42 17.37 -5.89
CA ARG A 15 2.99 16.58 -4.74
C ARG A 15 4.02 15.52 -4.35
N ILE A 16 4.63 14.82 -5.30
CA ILE A 16 5.72 13.87 -5.04
C ILE A 16 6.89 14.58 -4.36
N LEU A 17 7.32 15.72 -4.92
CA LEU A 17 8.43 16.51 -4.39
C LEU A 17 8.17 17.06 -2.97
N ARG A 18 6.92 17.26 -2.58
CA ARG A 18 6.55 17.64 -1.20
C ARG A 18 6.59 16.49 -0.20
N GLU A 19 6.43 15.26 -0.66
CA GLU A 19 6.39 14.06 0.20
C GLU A 19 7.78 13.45 0.41
N ILE A 20 8.74 13.73 -0.48
CA ILE A 20 10.13 13.29 -0.30
C ILE A 20 10.83 14.11 0.79
N ARG A 21 11.76 13.47 1.50
CA ARG A 21 12.67 14.14 2.43
C ARG A 21 14.09 13.99 1.90
N LEU A 22 14.76 15.11 1.67
CA LEU A 22 16.16 15.14 1.29
C LEU A 22 17.03 15.25 2.54
N GLY A 23 18.20 14.62 2.52
CA GLY A 23 19.17 14.71 3.61
C GLY A 23 19.74 16.12 3.74
N GLU A 24 20.08 16.52 4.97
CA GLU A 24 20.72 17.81 5.27
C GLU A 24 22.18 17.87 4.81
N ASP A 25 22.75 16.72 4.42
CA ASP A 25 24.11 16.55 3.91
C ASP A 25 24.26 16.93 2.43
N LEU A 26 23.15 17.17 1.72
CA LEU A 26 23.17 17.59 0.31
C LEU A 26 23.34 19.10 0.16
N THR A 27 24.20 19.52 -0.76
CA THR A 27 24.28 20.92 -1.19
C THR A 27 23.00 21.34 -1.92
N LYS A 28 22.85 22.64 -2.18
CA LYS A 28 21.68 23.14 -2.91
C LYS A 28 21.64 22.60 -4.34
N GLU A 29 22.80 22.53 -4.99
CA GLU A 29 22.95 22.01 -6.33
C GLU A 29 22.56 20.52 -6.39
N GLU A 30 23.01 19.73 -5.41
CA GLU A 30 22.66 18.31 -5.32
C GLU A 30 21.16 18.11 -5.03
N GLN A 31 20.57 18.94 -4.16
CA GLN A 31 19.12 18.90 -3.90
C GLN A 31 18.32 19.19 -5.18
N GLU A 32 18.74 20.16 -5.98
CA GLU A 32 18.09 20.46 -7.26
C GLU A 32 18.19 19.29 -8.23
N ASP A 33 19.36 18.65 -8.31
CA ASP A 33 19.57 17.50 -9.20
C ASP A 33 18.74 16.28 -8.77
N VAL A 34 18.62 16.02 -7.47
CA VAL A 34 17.72 14.99 -6.94
C VAL A 34 16.26 15.32 -7.28
N GLN A 35 15.82 16.57 -7.11
CA GLN A 35 14.45 16.96 -7.44
C GLN A 35 14.16 16.81 -8.94
N LYS A 36 15.11 17.16 -9.81
CA LYS A 36 14.99 16.94 -11.26
C LYS A 36 14.87 15.44 -11.58
N LEU A 37 15.69 14.60 -10.95
CA LEU A 37 15.64 13.15 -11.15
C LEU A 37 14.30 12.56 -10.68
N VAL A 38 13.80 12.98 -9.52
CA VAL A 38 12.49 12.55 -9.02
C VAL A 38 11.37 13.00 -9.96
N ALA A 39 11.45 14.20 -10.52
CA ALA A 39 10.49 14.70 -11.50
C ALA A 39 10.55 13.94 -12.83
N GLU A 40 11.75 13.59 -13.29
CA GLU A 40 11.98 12.79 -14.50
C GLU A 40 11.36 11.38 -14.38
N PHE A 41 11.45 10.77 -13.18
CA PHE A 41 10.90 9.45 -12.89
C PHE A 41 9.63 9.50 -12.02
N ALA A 42 8.80 10.54 -12.18
CA ALA A 42 7.59 10.72 -11.38
C ALA A 42 6.57 9.58 -11.51
N ASP A 43 6.62 8.82 -12.61
CA ASP A 43 5.82 7.64 -12.89
C ASP A 43 6.26 6.40 -12.08
N CYS A 44 7.44 6.43 -11.45
CA CYS A 44 7.89 5.36 -10.54
C CYS A 44 7.23 5.44 -9.16
N PHE A 45 6.73 6.61 -8.76
CA PHE A 45 6.19 6.85 -7.42
C PHE A 45 4.68 6.63 -7.37
N ALA A 46 4.22 6.02 -6.27
CA ALA A 46 2.81 5.88 -5.92
C ALA A 46 2.47 6.84 -4.77
N LEU A 47 1.45 7.68 -4.96
CA LEU A 47 0.93 8.61 -3.95
C LEU A 47 -0.28 8.04 -3.19
N SER A 48 -0.76 6.86 -3.60
CA SER A 48 -1.84 6.12 -2.94
C SER A 48 -1.68 4.62 -3.18
N LEU A 49 -2.41 3.83 -2.39
CA LEU A 49 -2.42 2.36 -2.52
C LEU A 49 -2.89 1.90 -3.91
N GLY A 50 -3.87 2.59 -4.52
CA GLY A 50 -4.36 2.27 -5.87
C GLY A 50 -3.37 2.55 -7.00
N GLU A 51 -2.26 3.23 -6.71
CA GLU A 51 -1.19 3.48 -7.68
C GLU A 51 -0.06 2.43 -7.62
N VAL A 52 -0.14 1.49 -6.67
CA VAL A 52 0.79 0.36 -6.57
C VAL A 52 0.44 -0.67 -7.65
N ASN A 53 1.42 -0.96 -8.52
CA ASN A 53 1.25 -1.93 -9.60
C ASN A 53 1.62 -3.34 -9.12
N ALA A 54 0.75 -4.31 -9.42
CA ALA A 54 1.14 -5.71 -9.40
C ALA A 54 2.09 -5.98 -10.57
N VAL A 55 3.11 -6.81 -10.33
CA VAL A 55 4.01 -7.25 -11.41
C VAL A 55 3.26 -8.27 -12.27
N PRO A 56 3.07 -8.02 -13.59
CA PRO A 56 2.33 -8.94 -14.45
C PRO A 56 2.93 -10.35 -14.43
N GLY A 57 2.09 -11.36 -14.15
CA GLY A 57 2.51 -12.76 -14.09
C GLY A 57 3.26 -13.17 -12.82
N ALA A 58 3.59 -12.25 -11.92
CA ALA A 58 4.16 -12.61 -10.63
C ALA A 58 3.06 -13.08 -9.67
N VAL A 59 3.13 -14.34 -9.27
CA VAL A 59 2.21 -14.94 -8.28
C VAL A 59 3.03 -15.37 -7.07
N HIS A 60 2.59 -14.95 -5.88
CA HIS A 60 3.15 -15.47 -4.64
C HIS A 60 2.45 -16.77 -4.26
N GLU A 61 3.14 -17.90 -4.49
CA GLU A 61 2.63 -19.22 -4.10
C GLU A 61 3.08 -19.60 -2.69
N LEU A 62 2.09 -19.78 -1.80
CA LEU A 62 2.33 -20.31 -0.47
C LEU A 62 2.57 -21.82 -0.55
N LYS A 63 3.80 -22.27 -0.31
CA LYS A 63 4.16 -23.69 -0.21
C LYS A 63 3.70 -24.25 1.13
N ILE A 64 2.44 -24.67 1.18
CA ILE A 64 1.83 -25.26 2.36
C ILE A 64 2.09 -26.78 2.35
N PRO A 65 2.73 -27.36 3.38
CA PRO A 65 2.90 -28.80 3.47
C PRO A 65 1.56 -29.53 3.49
N GLU A 66 1.51 -30.71 2.86
CA GLU A 66 0.32 -31.56 2.87
C GLU A 66 -0.08 -31.94 4.30
N GLY A 67 -1.39 -31.94 4.58
CA GLY A 67 -1.92 -32.23 5.93
C GLY A 67 -1.82 -31.06 6.92
N THR A 68 -1.30 -29.90 6.53
CA THR A 68 -1.28 -28.71 7.42
C THR A 68 -2.70 -28.28 7.78
N ALA A 69 -3.02 -28.29 9.08
CA ALA A 69 -4.28 -27.78 9.60
C ALA A 69 -4.15 -26.30 9.96
N PHE A 70 -5.02 -25.45 9.39
CA PHE A 70 -5.13 -24.04 9.75
C PHE A 70 -6.40 -23.78 10.56
N SER A 71 -6.36 -22.74 11.39
CA SER A 71 -7.56 -22.22 12.03
C SER A 71 -8.31 -21.31 11.08
N THR A 72 -9.62 -21.53 10.92
CA THR A 72 -10.55 -20.55 10.32
C THR A 72 -11.13 -19.60 11.37
N LYS A 73 -10.76 -19.76 12.65
CA LYS A 73 -11.12 -18.86 13.74
C LYS A 73 -9.98 -17.87 13.98
N ALA A 74 -10.17 -16.63 13.54
CA ALA A 74 -9.18 -15.57 13.72
C ALA A 74 -8.95 -15.16 15.19
N GLY A 75 -9.95 -15.33 16.07
CA GLY A 75 -9.82 -14.90 17.48
C GLY A 75 -9.58 -13.39 17.64
N GLN A 76 -10.25 -12.57 16.83
CA GLN A 76 -10.06 -11.11 16.80
C GLN A 76 -10.31 -10.49 18.18
N ARG A 77 -9.32 -9.79 18.72
CA ARG A 77 -9.48 -9.01 19.96
C ARG A 77 -10.43 -7.84 19.73
N LYS A 78 -11.19 -7.48 20.77
CA LYS A 78 -12.06 -6.29 20.74
C LYS A 78 -11.21 -5.06 20.42
N MET A 79 -11.66 -4.29 19.45
CA MET A 79 -11.10 -2.99 19.09
C MET A 79 -11.96 -1.88 19.67
N SER A 80 -11.36 -0.75 20.03
CA SER A 80 -12.12 0.46 20.36
C SER A 80 -12.87 0.98 19.13
N PRO A 81 -13.91 1.82 19.31
CA PRO A 81 -14.62 2.44 18.18
C PRO A 81 -13.69 3.23 17.25
N THR A 82 -12.72 3.96 17.81
CA THR A 82 -11.73 4.74 17.03
C THR A 82 -10.78 3.85 16.22
N GLN A 83 -10.33 2.75 16.82
CA GLN A 83 -9.50 1.74 16.13
C GLN A 83 -10.26 1.07 14.98
N ARG A 84 -11.54 0.75 15.21
CA ARG A 84 -12.40 0.17 14.18
C ARG A 84 -12.61 1.12 13.01
N GLN A 85 -12.98 2.38 13.27
CA GLN A 85 -13.14 3.38 12.21
C GLN A 85 -11.87 3.56 11.38
N PHE A 86 -10.71 3.56 12.03
CA PHE A 86 -9.43 3.61 11.33
C PHE A 86 -9.22 2.38 10.43
N LEU A 87 -9.47 1.17 10.96
CA LEU A 87 -9.35 -0.08 10.20
C LEU A 87 -10.32 -0.09 9.01
N ASP A 88 -11.58 0.23 9.23
CA ASP A 88 -12.63 0.23 8.20
C ASP A 88 -12.24 1.15 7.04
N LYS A 89 -11.78 2.38 7.35
CA LYS A 89 -11.26 3.30 6.33
C LYS A 89 -10.11 2.70 5.51
N LYS A 90 -9.20 1.96 6.15
CA LYS A 90 -8.09 1.30 5.45
C LYS A 90 -8.54 0.09 4.62
N LEU A 91 -9.52 -0.66 5.10
CA LEU A 91 -10.13 -1.74 4.32
C LEU A 91 -10.82 -1.18 3.08
N ASP A 92 -11.56 -0.08 3.20
CA ASP A 92 -12.22 0.58 2.08
C ASP A 92 -11.19 1.06 1.04
N GLU A 93 -10.10 1.72 1.47
CA GLU A 93 -9.01 2.14 0.59
C GLU A 93 -8.39 0.94 -0.17
N MET A 94 -8.20 -0.21 0.50
CA MET A 94 -7.65 -1.42 -0.12
C MET A 94 -8.65 -2.14 -1.04
N LEU A 95 -9.94 -2.10 -0.72
CA LEU A 95 -11.02 -2.65 -1.56
C LEU A 95 -11.18 -1.84 -2.84
N GLU A 96 -11.22 -0.51 -2.74
CA GLU A 96 -11.31 0.39 -3.89
C GLU A 96 -10.07 0.25 -4.79
N ALA A 97 -8.89 0.05 -4.21
CA ALA A 97 -7.66 -0.21 -4.93
C ALA A 97 -7.56 -1.64 -5.54
N GLY A 98 -8.48 -2.54 -5.22
CA GLY A 98 -8.45 -3.94 -5.68
C GLY A 98 -7.35 -4.79 -5.05
N ILE A 99 -6.75 -4.35 -3.94
CA ILE A 99 -5.70 -5.07 -3.22
C ILE A 99 -6.27 -6.26 -2.44
N ILE A 100 -7.47 -6.08 -1.88
CA ILE A 100 -8.21 -7.12 -1.19
C ILE A 100 -9.60 -7.29 -1.81
N ARG A 101 -10.24 -8.42 -1.53
CA ARG A 101 -11.61 -8.69 -1.95
C ARG A 101 -12.38 -9.45 -0.87
N PRO A 102 -13.71 -9.32 -0.82
CA PRO A 102 -14.52 -10.20 0.02
C PRO A 102 -14.35 -11.66 -0.42
N ILE A 103 -14.40 -12.56 0.54
CA ILE A 103 -14.37 -14.01 0.35
C ILE A 103 -15.51 -14.64 1.14
N HIS A 104 -16.19 -15.63 0.57
CA HIS A 104 -17.22 -16.36 1.29
C HIS A 104 -16.58 -17.17 2.43
N PRO A 105 -17.18 -17.23 3.64
CA PRO A 105 -16.59 -17.95 4.78
C PRO A 105 -16.24 -19.41 4.49
N SER A 106 -16.99 -20.10 3.63
CA SER A 106 -16.72 -21.49 3.23
C SER A 106 -15.44 -21.66 2.40
N ASP A 107 -14.97 -20.59 1.74
CA ASP A 107 -13.76 -20.63 0.92
C ASP A 107 -12.50 -20.22 1.71
N VAL A 108 -12.67 -19.83 2.97
CA VAL A 108 -11.57 -19.42 3.86
C VAL A 108 -10.81 -20.65 4.35
N LYS A 109 -9.56 -20.79 3.89
CA LYS A 109 -8.65 -21.86 4.35
C LYS A 109 -7.94 -21.53 5.66
N CYS A 110 -7.74 -20.26 5.97
CA CYS A 110 -7.06 -19.78 7.17
C CYS A 110 -7.53 -18.36 7.51
N ALA A 111 -7.67 -18.04 8.80
CA ALA A 111 -7.99 -16.71 9.27
C ALA A 111 -7.09 -16.33 10.44
N ALA A 112 -6.49 -15.14 10.37
CA ALA A 112 -5.62 -14.58 11.41
C ALA A 112 -6.23 -13.30 11.99
N PRO A 113 -5.97 -12.98 13.27
CA PRO A 113 -6.41 -11.73 13.87
C PRO A 113 -5.62 -10.55 13.30
N ILE A 114 -6.28 -9.40 13.21
CA ILE A 114 -5.66 -8.12 12.86
C ILE A 114 -5.20 -7.43 14.14
N VAL A 115 -3.95 -6.95 14.12
CA VAL A 115 -3.36 -6.12 15.18
C VAL A 115 -3.01 -4.76 14.58
N LEU A 116 -3.52 -3.70 15.18
CA LEU A 116 -3.16 -2.32 14.81
C LEU A 116 -1.89 -1.93 15.57
N ALA A 117 -0.81 -1.68 14.84
CA ALA A 117 0.43 -1.17 15.41
C ALA A 117 0.40 0.37 15.51
N PRO A 118 0.92 0.96 16.60
CA PRO A 118 1.17 2.39 16.63
C PRO A 118 2.19 2.77 15.56
N LYS A 119 1.99 3.92 14.92
CA LYS A 119 2.93 4.51 13.95
C LYS A 119 3.77 5.59 14.62
#